data_AF-A0A1G0JGW6-F1
#
_entry.id   AF-A0A1G0JGW6-F1
#
_cell.length_a   1.000
_cell.length_b   1.000
_cell.length_c   1.000
_cell.angle_alpha   90.00
_cell.angle_beta   90.00
_cell.angle_gamma   90.00
#
_symmetry.space_group_name_H-M   'P 1'
#
loop_
_entity.id
_entity.type
_entity.pdbx_description
1 polymer ?
#
loop_
_entity_poly.entity_id
_entity_poly.type
_entity_poly.pdbx_seq_one_letter_code
_entity_poly.pdbx_strand_id
1 'polypeptide(L)' 'MLAGLATFRYLWQRPVCRHLCMAAALYGMASDYLQPQLGNDSLRYAILAVVVISTAWAALHFLLATKTLREDLAAAEQA' A
#
# COMPACT_ATOMS: atom_id res chain seq x y z
N MET A 1 27.91 7.23 -16.62
CA MET A 1 26.67 6.45 -16.81
C MET A 1 26.55 5.25 -15.86
N LEU A 2 27.63 4.53 -15.53
CA LEU A 2 27.60 3.34 -14.64
C LEU A 2 27.36 3.63 -13.14
N ALA A 3 27.82 4.77 -12.62
CA ALA A 3 27.64 5.13 -11.20
C ALA A 3 26.18 5.40 -10.80
N GLY A 4 25.37 5.89 -11.75
CA GLY A 4 23.93 6.13 -11.52
C GLY A 4 23.15 4.82 -11.34
N LEU A 5 23.49 3.79 -12.14
CA LEU A 5 22.83 2.49 -12.07
C LEU A 5 23.14 1.76 -10.75
N ALA A 6 24.38 1.87 -10.26
CA ALA A 6 24.81 1.28 -8.99
C ALA A 6 24.13 1.95 -7.79
N THR A 7 24.05 3.29 -7.81
CA THR A 7 23.37 4.07 -6.76
C THR A 7 21.87 3.80 -6.75
N PHE A 8 21.24 3.73 -7.93
CA PHE A 8 19.82 3.37 -8.04
C PHE A 8 19.55 1.95 -7.53
N ARG A 9 20.36 0.96 -7.92
CA ARG A 9 20.23 -0.42 -7.46
C ARG A 9 20.45 -0.54 -5.95
N TYR A 10 21.40 0.22 -5.40
CA TYR A 10 21.65 0.29 -3.97
C TYR A 10 20.47 0.90 -3.18
N LEU A 11 19.91 2.01 -3.67
CA LEU A 11 18.72 2.62 -3.08
C LEU A 11 17.52 1.68 -3.18
N TRP A 12 17.30 1.05 -4.33
CA TRP A 12 16.18 0.11 -4.55
C TRP A 12 16.25 -1.14 -3.66
N GLN A 13 17.45 -1.59 -3.29
CA GLN A 13 17.63 -2.73 -2.37
C GLN A 13 17.32 -2.40 -0.92
N ARG A 14 17.19 -1.12 -0.55
CA ARG A 14 16.78 -0.74 0.80
C ARG A 14 15.27 -0.96 0.94
N PRO A 15 14.81 -1.73 1.95
CA PRO A 15 13.39 -2.03 2.14
C PRO A 15 12.52 -0.76 2.25
N VAL A 16 13.10 0.31 2.82
CA VAL A 16 12.49 1.65 2.91
C VAL A 16 12.19 2.22 1.53
N CYS A 17 13.14 2.22 0.59
CA CYS A 17 12.93 2.79 -0.74
C CYS A 17 11.96 1.96 -1.59
N ARG A 18 11.98 0.63 -1.46
CA ARG A 18 11.09 -0.25 -2.24
C ARG A 18 9.61 -0.02 -1.91
N HIS A 19 9.27 0.13 -0.63
CA HIS A 19 7.89 0.39 -0.21
C HIS A 19 7.45 1.81 -0.55
N LEU A 20 8.34 2.80 -0.39
CA LEU A 20 8.09 4.18 -0.80
C LEU A 20 7.78 4.28 -2.30
N CYS A 21 8.51 3.57 -3.17
CA CYS A 21 8.26 3.61 -4.61
C CYS A 21 6.91 2.99 -5.01
N MET A 22 6.48 1.89 -4.37
CA MET A 22 5.18 1.28 -4.70
C MET A 22 4.02 2.15 -4.24
N ALA A 23 4.12 2.72 -3.03
CA ALA A 23 3.14 3.67 -2.55
C ALA A 23 3.09 4.91 -3.46
N ALA A 24 4.24 5.52 -3.76
CA ALA A 24 4.31 6.70 -4.62
C ALA A 24 3.73 6.44 -6.02
N ALA A 25 4.01 5.29 -6.62
CA ALA A 25 3.44 4.90 -7.91
C ALA A 25 1.91 4.75 -7.83
N LEU A 26 1.39 4.11 -6.78
CA LEU A 26 -0.05 3.92 -6.57
C LEU A 26 -0.79 5.26 -6.45
N TYR A 27 -0.31 6.15 -5.56
CA TYR A 27 -0.93 7.47 -5.35
C TYR A 27 -0.78 8.38 -6.59
N GLY A 28 0.35 8.30 -7.29
CA GLY A 28 0.59 9.03 -8.54
C GLY A 28 -0.40 8.63 -9.64
N MET A 29 -0.53 7.33 -9.92
CA MET A 29 -1.49 6.84 -10.92
C MET A 29 -2.94 7.19 -10.58
N ALA A 30 -3.32 7.09 -9.30
CA ALA A 30 -4.66 7.48 -8.85
C ALA A 30 -4.89 8.99 -9.01
N SER A 31 -3.89 9.82 -8.72
CA SER A 31 -3.95 11.27 -8.92
C SER A 31 -4.10 11.64 -10.39
N ASP A 32 -3.32 11.01 -11.28
CA ASP A 32 -3.37 11.26 -12.72
C ASP A 32 -4.74 10.89 -13.32
N TYR A 33 -5.35 9.80 -12.82
CA TYR A 33 -6.70 9.39 -13.22
C TYR A 33 -7.77 10.41 -12.79
N LEU A 34 -7.59 11.02 -11.61
CA LEU A 34 -8.53 11.99 -11.03
C LEU A 34 -8.29 13.43 -11.54
N GLN A 35 -7.11 13.71 -12.10
CA GLN A 35 -6.71 15.04 -12.57
C GLN A 35 -7.69 15.69 -13.56
N PRO A 36 -8.27 14.98 -14.56
CA PRO A 36 -9.21 15.59 -15.51
C PRO A 36 -10.50 16.10 -14.85
N GLN A 37 -10.89 15.53 -13.71
CA GLN A 37 -12.14 15.86 -13.02
C GLN A 37 -11.93 16.82 -11.85
N LEU A 38 -10.80 16.71 -11.14
CA LEU A 38 -10.56 17.38 -9.86
C LEU A 38 -9.40 18.39 -9.89
N GLY A 39 -8.66 18.49 -11.01
CA GLY A 39 -7.58 19.46 -11.17
C GLY A 39 -6.57 19.39 -10.03
N ASN A 40 -6.31 20.53 -9.37
CA ASN A 40 -5.37 20.63 -8.26
C ASN A 40 -5.73 19.80 -7.02
N ASP A 41 -7.01 19.42 -6.85
CA ASP A 41 -7.44 18.62 -5.70
C ASP A 41 -7.31 17.11 -5.96
N SER A 42 -6.91 16.68 -7.16
CA SER A 42 -6.83 15.27 -7.54
C SER A 42 -5.97 14.44 -6.58
N LEU A 43 -4.79 14.94 -6.20
CA LEU A 43 -3.89 14.25 -5.28
C LEU A 43 -4.50 14.06 -3.89
N ARG A 44 -5.24 15.07 -3.40
CA ARG A 44 -5.89 15.00 -2.08
C ARG A 44 -6.95 13.91 -2.07
N TYR A 45 -7.78 13.86 -3.11
CA TYR A 45 -8.82 12.85 -3.24
C TYR A 45 -8.25 11.47 -3.57
N ALA A 46 -7.15 11.38 -4.32
CA ALA A 46 -6.44 10.12 -4.57
C ALA A 46 -5.96 9.48 -3.26
N ILE A 47 -5.31 10.27 -2.40
CA ILE A 47 -4.84 9.78 -1.09
C ILE A 47 -6.03 9.35 -0.23
N LEU A 48 -7.07 10.18 -0.16
CA LEU A 48 -8.27 9.87 0.63
C LEU A 48 -8.93 8.57 0.18
N ALA A 49 -9.13 8.40 -1.14
CA ALA A 49 -9.77 7.22 -1.70
C ALA A 49 -8.97 5.94 -1.41
N VAL A 50 -7.65 5.97 -1.65
CA VAL A 50 -6.77 4.81 -1.40
C VAL A 50 -6.78 4.43 0.08
N VAL A 51 -6.68 5.40 0.99
CA VAL A 51 -6.72 5.13 2.44
C VAL A 51 -8.06 4.51 2.84
N VAL A 52 -9.18 5.12 2.47
CA VAL A 52 -10.51 4.62 2.85
C VAL A 52 -10.76 3.20 2.33
N ILE A 53 -10.43 2.94 1.06
CA ILE A 53 -10.61 1.61 0.46
C ILE A 53 -9.71 0.59 1.15
N SER A 54 -8.43 0.91 1.36
CA SER A 54 -7.47 -0.02 1.97
C SER A 54 -7.81 -0.34 3.43
N THR A 55 -8.25 0.65 4.21
CA THR A 55 -8.69 0.44 5.60
C THR A 55 -9.98 -0.37 5.66
N ALA A 56 -10.95 -0.09 4.79
CA ALA A 56 -12.18 -0.89 4.74
C ALA A 56 -11.91 -2.35 4.35
N TRP A 57 -11.01 -2.56 3.39
CA TRP A 57 -10.57 -3.89 2.97
C TRP A 57 -9.85 -4.63 4.10
N ALA A 58 -8.93 -3.96 4.82
CA ALA A 58 -8.26 -4.54 5.98
C ALA A 58 -9.26 -4.90 7.09
N ALA A 59 -10.21 -4.03 7.39
CA ALA A 59 -11.27 -4.31 8.36
C ALA A 59 -12.10 -5.54 7.96
N LEU A 60 -12.50 -5.65 6.69
CA LEU A 60 -13.19 -6.83 6.18
C LEU A 60 -12.38 -8.12 6.37
N HIS A 61 -11.09 -8.11 6.04
CA HIS A 61 -10.21 -9.25 6.27
C HIS A 61 -10.10 -9.63 7.74
N PHE A 62 -9.96 -8.64 8.64
CA PHE A 62 -9.95 -8.91 10.07
C PHE A 62 -11.28 -9.48 10.56
N LEU A 63 -12.40 -8.95 10.08
CA LEU A 63 -13.73 -9.49 10.41
C LEU A 63 -13.92 -10.92 9.89
N LEU A 64 -13.39 -11.25 8.71
CA LEU A 64 -13.41 -12.62 8.20
C LEU A 64 -12.52 -13.54 9.04
N ALA A 65 -11.31 -13.10 9.42
CA ALA A 65 -10.39 -13.84 10.27
C ALA A 65 -10.97 -14.12 11.67
N THR A 66 -11.81 -13.22 12.21
CA THR A 66 -12.48 -13.50 13.50
C THR A 66 -13.33 -14.77 13.49
N LYS A 67 -13.78 -15.25 12.32
CA LYS A 67 -14.56 -16.49 12.22
C LYS A 67 -13.74 -17.74 12.52
N THR A 68 -12.45 -17.76 12.14
CA THR A 68 -11.53 -18.89 12.36
C THR A 68 -10.66 -18.70 13.59
N LEU A 69 -10.71 -17.54 14.23
CA LEU A 69 -9.82 -17.14 15.32
C LEU A 69 -9.75 -18.14 16.48
N ARG A 70 -10.85 -18.82 16.82
CA ARG A 70 -10.85 -19.83 17.89
C ARG A 70 -10.05 -21.08 17.51
N GLU A 71 -10.17 -21.53 16.28
CA GLU A 71 -9.43 -22.67 15.74
C GLU A 71 -7.96 -22.31 15.57
N ASP A 72 -7.68 -21.10 15.07
CA ASP A 72 -6.32 -20.56 14.92
C ASP A 72 -5.59 -20.46 16.27
N LEU A 73 -6.29 -20.02 17.33
CA LEU A 73 -5.73 -19.96 18.69
C LEU A 73 -5.47 -21.36 19.26
N ALA A 74 -6.40 -22.31 19.08
CA ALA A 74 -6.23 -23.67 19.57
C ALA A 74 -5.08 -24.40 18.84
N ALA A 75 -4.89 -24.15 17.54
CA ALA A 75 -3.76 -24.67 16.79
C ALA A 75 -2.42 -24.05 17.24
N ALA A 76 -2.41 -22.76 17.57
CA ALA A 76 -1.22 -22.07 18.06
C ALA A 76 -0.80 -22.52 19.47
N GLU A 77 -1.73 -22.89 20.35
CA GLU A 77 -1.42 -23.44 21.69
C GLU A 77 -0.84 -24.86 21.66
N GLN A 78 -1.07 -25.60 20.56
CA GLN A 78 -0.61 -27.00 20.41
C GLN A 78 0.78 -27.13 19.74
N ALA A 79 1.35 -26.04 19.23
CA ALA A 79 2.66 -26.00 18.55
C ALA A 79 3.79 -25.54 19.49
#